data_AF-A0A315VPC0-F1
#
_entry.id   AF-A0A315VPC0-F1
#
_cell.length_a   1.000
_cell.length_b   1.000
_cell.length_c   1.000
_cell.angle_alpha   90.00
_cell.angle_beta   90.00
_cell.angle_gamma   90.00
#
_symmetry.space_group_name_H-M   'P 1'
#
loop_
_entity.id
_entity.type
_entity.pdbx_description
1 polymer ?
#
loop_
_entity_poly.entity_id
_entity_poly.type
_entity_poly.pdbx_seq_one_letter_code
_entity_poly.pdbx_strand_id
1 'polypeptide(L)'
;PPQQQDPLYGFFSQVAGQDGQISADELQRCLTQSGMSGSYQPFSMESCRLMINMLDRDMSGTMGFPEFKDLCQALNGWKATFSSFDRDHSGTVEGHELQQAITTMGYNLSPQAMNCIMKRYSNHGRIPFDEFVSCCVRLRALT
;
A
#
# COMPACT_ATOMS: atom_id res chain seq x y z
N PRO A 1 -15.53 -14.68 -18.35
CA PRO A 1 -14.48 -13.76 -18.87
C PRO A 1 -13.10 -14.15 -18.30
N PRO A 2 -11.97 -13.81 -18.96
CA PRO A 2 -10.63 -14.23 -18.53
C PRO A 2 -10.27 -13.80 -17.09
N GLN A 3 -10.89 -12.76 -16.57
CA GLN A 3 -10.68 -12.24 -15.20
C GLN A 3 -11.22 -13.17 -14.10
N GLN A 4 -12.29 -13.93 -14.36
CA GLN A 4 -12.95 -14.79 -13.37
C GLN A 4 -12.16 -16.07 -13.02
N GLN A 5 -11.09 -16.36 -13.77
CA GLN A 5 -10.21 -17.50 -13.51
C GLN A 5 -9.05 -17.15 -12.56
N ASP A 6 -8.86 -15.86 -12.26
CA ASP A 6 -7.80 -15.42 -11.36
C ASP A 6 -8.18 -15.71 -9.90
N PRO A 7 -7.30 -16.32 -9.10
CA PRO A 7 -7.59 -16.63 -7.69
C PRO A 7 -7.90 -15.37 -6.86
N LEU A 8 -7.40 -14.19 -7.26
CA LEU A 8 -7.71 -12.92 -6.59
C LEU A 8 -9.13 -12.42 -6.92
N TYR A 9 -9.76 -12.91 -7.99
CA TYR A 9 -11.11 -12.48 -8.38
C TYR A 9 -12.17 -12.90 -7.35
N GLY A 10 -12.00 -14.07 -6.73
CA GLY A 10 -12.89 -14.51 -5.64
C GLY A 10 -12.82 -13.56 -4.44
N PHE A 11 -11.62 -13.13 -4.07
CA PHE A 11 -11.42 -12.13 -3.00
C PHE A 11 -11.99 -10.76 -3.40
N PHE A 12 -11.71 -10.31 -4.61
CA PHE A 12 -12.28 -9.07 -5.15
C PHE A 12 -13.80 -9.09 -5.10
N SER A 13 -14.45 -10.15 -5.59
CA SER A 13 -15.91 -10.25 -5.64
C SER A 13 -16.58 -10.35 -4.26
N GLN A 14 -15.86 -10.76 -3.22
CA GLN A 14 -16.38 -10.73 -1.85
C GLN A 14 -16.34 -9.33 -1.22
N VAL A 15 -15.44 -8.49 -1.73
CA VAL A 15 -15.16 -7.15 -1.22
C VAL A 15 -15.91 -6.10 -2.01
N ALA A 16 -15.92 -6.25 -3.33
CA ALA A 16 -16.63 -5.38 -4.25
C ALA A 16 -18.14 -5.48 -4.00
N GLY A 17 -18.79 -4.32 -3.98
CA GLY A 17 -20.23 -4.22 -3.80
C GLY A 17 -20.99 -4.76 -5.01
N GLN A 18 -22.31 -4.52 -5.01
CA GLN A 18 -23.18 -4.89 -6.13
C GLN A 18 -22.86 -4.13 -7.42
N ASP A 19 -22.13 -3.03 -7.32
CA ASP A 19 -21.60 -2.22 -8.42
C ASP A 19 -20.38 -2.84 -9.10
N GLY A 20 -19.80 -3.90 -8.50
CA GLY A 20 -18.62 -4.58 -9.03
C GLY A 20 -17.35 -3.72 -8.93
N GLN A 21 -17.34 -2.72 -8.05
CA GLN A 21 -16.19 -1.86 -7.77
C GLN A 21 -15.86 -1.87 -6.27
N ILE A 22 -14.64 -1.46 -5.93
CA ILE A 22 -14.18 -1.38 -4.54
C ILE A 22 -14.01 0.09 -4.17
N SER A 23 -14.80 0.55 -3.20
CA SER A 23 -14.63 1.84 -2.54
C SER A 23 -13.51 1.82 -1.50
N ALA A 24 -13.10 3.00 -1.01
CA ALA A 24 -12.06 3.10 0.04
C ALA A 24 -12.43 2.34 1.33
N ASP A 25 -13.73 2.25 1.65
CA ASP A 25 -14.23 1.55 2.84
C ASP A 25 -14.14 0.04 2.67
N GLU A 26 -14.56 -0.45 1.51
CA GLU A 26 -14.44 -1.86 1.15
C GLU A 26 -12.97 -2.27 1.06
N LEU A 27 -12.10 -1.42 0.51
CA LEU A 27 -10.67 -1.67 0.46
C LEU A 27 -10.07 -1.77 1.87
N GLN A 28 -10.39 -0.84 2.78
CA GLN A 28 -9.89 -0.88 4.15
C GLN A 28 -10.29 -2.19 4.85
N ARG A 29 -11.56 -2.58 4.73
CA ARG A 29 -12.06 -3.84 5.29
C ARG A 29 -11.35 -5.03 4.69
N CYS A 30 -11.17 -5.06 3.37
CA CYS A 30 -10.44 -6.10 2.67
C CYS A 30 -9.00 -6.25 3.14
N LEU A 31 -8.24 -5.14 3.18
CA LEU A 31 -6.84 -5.18 3.60
C LEU A 31 -6.69 -5.61 5.07
N THR A 32 -7.68 -5.30 5.90
CA THR A 32 -7.74 -5.75 7.30
C THR A 32 -8.08 -7.25 7.39
N GLN A 33 -9.12 -7.70 6.70
CA GLN A 33 -9.60 -9.09 6.74
C GLN A 33 -8.65 -10.09 6.06
N SER A 34 -8.00 -9.69 4.97
CA SER A 34 -7.03 -10.51 4.25
C SER A 34 -5.74 -10.76 5.03
N GLY A 35 -5.53 -10.07 6.16
CA GLY A 35 -4.24 -10.08 6.85
C GLY A 35 -3.11 -9.51 5.99
N MET A 36 -3.44 -8.67 4.98
CA MET A 36 -2.44 -7.91 4.23
C MET A 36 -1.61 -7.05 5.18
N SER A 37 -2.25 -6.42 6.17
CA SER A 37 -1.52 -5.75 7.26
C SER A 37 -0.80 -6.71 8.21
N GLY A 38 -1.16 -8.01 8.25
CA GLY A 38 -0.54 -8.99 9.12
C GLY A 38 -0.73 -8.64 10.60
N SER A 39 0.36 -8.57 11.36
CA SER A 39 0.39 -8.08 12.74
C SER A 39 0.43 -6.56 12.85
N TYR A 40 0.53 -5.83 11.74
CA TYR A 40 0.61 -4.37 11.73
C TYR A 40 -0.79 -3.74 11.89
N GLN A 41 -0.79 -2.45 12.23
CA GLN A 41 -2.03 -1.70 12.42
C GLN A 41 -2.86 -1.67 11.12
N PRO A 42 -4.19 -1.61 11.21
CA PRO A 42 -5.04 -1.46 10.03
C PRO A 42 -4.68 -0.20 9.24
N PHE A 43 -4.79 -0.25 7.92
CA PHE A 43 -4.58 0.93 7.08
C PHE A 43 -5.58 2.04 7.42
N SER A 44 -5.08 3.27 7.52
CA SER A 44 -5.95 4.44 7.65
C SER A 44 -6.78 4.68 6.38
N MET A 45 -7.92 5.36 6.52
CA MET A 45 -8.77 5.69 5.37
C MET A 45 -8.09 6.63 4.37
N GLU A 46 -7.21 7.50 4.84
CA GLU A 46 -6.41 8.34 3.95
C GLU A 46 -5.48 7.48 3.08
N SER A 47 -4.81 6.48 3.68
CA SER A 47 -3.98 5.53 2.95
C SER A 47 -4.78 4.76 1.90
N CYS A 48 -5.97 4.26 2.25
CA CYS A 48 -6.83 3.53 1.32
C CYS A 48 -7.28 4.40 0.14
N ARG A 49 -7.67 5.66 0.40
CA ARG A 49 -8.01 6.62 -0.66
C ARG A 49 -6.83 6.93 -1.58
N LEU A 50 -5.64 7.09 -1.02
CA LEU A 50 -4.42 7.30 -1.79
C LEU A 50 -4.13 6.10 -2.70
N MET A 51 -4.28 4.87 -2.20
CA MET A 51 -4.10 3.65 -2.99
C MET A 51 -5.07 3.59 -4.18
N ILE A 52 -6.35 3.89 -3.94
CA ILE A 52 -7.36 3.92 -5.00
C ILE A 52 -7.02 4.98 -6.03
N ASN A 53 -6.87 6.24 -5.62
CA ASN A 53 -6.58 7.35 -6.54
C ASN A 53 -5.34 7.14 -7.40
N MET A 54 -4.39 6.32 -6.94
CA MET A 54 -3.16 6.02 -7.68
C MET A 54 -3.32 4.95 -8.76
N LEU A 55 -4.26 4.03 -8.58
CA LEU A 55 -4.48 2.91 -9.48
C LEU A 55 -5.77 3.04 -10.29
N ASP A 56 -6.64 3.97 -9.90
CA ASP A 56 -7.86 4.38 -10.59
C ASP A 56 -7.51 5.02 -11.94
N ARG A 57 -7.50 4.19 -12.99
CA ARG A 57 -7.16 4.62 -14.36
C ARG A 57 -8.34 5.24 -15.07
N ASP A 58 -9.55 4.88 -14.65
CA ASP A 58 -10.79 5.36 -15.25
C ASP A 58 -11.39 6.58 -14.52
N MET A 59 -10.72 7.06 -13.46
CA MET A 59 -11.13 8.18 -12.62
C MET A 59 -12.53 7.98 -12.02
N SER A 60 -12.90 6.72 -11.74
CA SER A 60 -14.18 6.38 -11.14
C SER A 60 -14.27 6.77 -9.66
N GLY A 61 -13.14 7.02 -9.01
CA GLY A 61 -13.03 7.18 -7.56
C GLY A 61 -13.17 5.86 -6.79
N THR A 62 -13.20 4.75 -7.52
CA THR A 62 -13.34 3.37 -7.04
C THR A 62 -12.33 2.47 -7.74
N MET A 63 -12.23 1.21 -7.32
CA MET A 63 -11.23 0.29 -7.84
C MET A 63 -11.88 -0.94 -8.49
N GLY A 64 -11.63 -1.10 -9.78
CA GLY A 64 -12.03 -2.30 -10.53
C GLY A 64 -11.07 -3.47 -10.31
N PHE A 65 -11.43 -4.65 -10.81
CA PHE A 65 -10.61 -5.86 -10.64
C PHE A 65 -9.16 -5.74 -11.18
N PRO A 66 -8.91 -5.18 -12.38
CA PRO A 66 -7.54 -5.03 -12.89
C PRO A 66 -6.65 -4.18 -11.96
N GLU A 67 -7.23 -3.11 -11.41
CA GLU A 67 -6.55 -2.14 -10.53
C GLU A 67 -6.31 -2.75 -9.15
N PHE A 68 -7.28 -3.52 -8.64
CA PHE A 68 -7.13 -4.30 -7.41
C PHE A 68 -6.01 -5.33 -7.53
N LYS A 69 -5.92 -6.02 -8.67
CA LYS A 69 -4.83 -6.98 -8.91
C LYS A 69 -3.46 -6.28 -8.88
N ASP A 70 -3.33 -5.14 -9.54
CA ASP A 70 -2.10 -4.34 -9.53
C ASP A 70 -1.76 -3.83 -8.12
N LEU A 71 -2.78 -3.46 -7.33
CA LEU A 71 -2.61 -3.08 -5.92
C LEU A 71 -2.07 -4.24 -5.08
N CYS A 72 -2.70 -5.42 -5.15
CA CYS A 72 -2.28 -6.59 -4.38
C CYS A 72 -0.85 -7.01 -4.70
N GLN A 73 -0.43 -6.94 -5.96
CA GLN A 73 0.94 -7.23 -6.36
C GLN A 73 1.93 -6.22 -5.76
N ALA A 74 1.61 -4.93 -5.82
CA ALA A 74 2.45 -3.88 -5.24
C ALA A 74 2.54 -3.99 -3.71
N LEU A 75 1.41 -4.20 -3.04
CA LEU A 75 1.34 -4.39 -1.58
C LEU A 75 2.17 -5.59 -1.12
N ASN A 76 2.15 -6.71 -1.86
CA ASN A 76 3.00 -7.86 -1.55
C ASN A 76 4.50 -7.53 -1.65
N GLY A 77 4.91 -6.80 -2.69
CA GLY A 77 6.30 -6.36 -2.84
C GLY A 77 6.73 -5.39 -1.73
N TRP A 78 5.88 -4.42 -1.39
CA TRP A 78 6.14 -3.48 -0.30
C TRP A 78 6.17 -4.16 1.07
N LYS A 79 5.26 -5.12 1.32
CA LYS A 79 5.25 -5.92 2.55
C LYS A 79 6.51 -6.77 2.69
N ALA A 80 6.93 -7.44 1.62
CA ALA A 80 8.16 -8.23 1.63
C ALA A 80 9.39 -7.36 1.90
N THR A 81 9.44 -6.18 1.27
CA THR A 81 10.48 -5.18 1.52
C THR A 81 10.45 -4.75 2.97
N PHE A 82 9.31 -4.25 3.47
CA PHE A 82 9.15 -3.78 4.85
C PHE A 82 9.55 -4.84 5.88
N SER A 83 9.07 -6.07 5.71
CA SER A 83 9.39 -7.19 6.61
C SER A 83 10.87 -7.58 6.61
N SER A 84 11.64 -7.25 5.56
CA SER A 84 13.09 -7.48 5.54
C SER A 84 13.87 -6.44 6.36
N PHE A 85 13.26 -5.27 6.60
CA PHE A 85 13.82 -4.18 7.39
C PHE A 85 13.30 -4.17 8.83
N ASP A 86 12.02 -4.46 9.07
CA ASP A 86 11.41 -4.62 10.41
C ASP A 86 11.82 -5.96 11.05
N ARG A 87 13.13 -6.13 11.32
CA ARG A 87 13.73 -7.38 11.82
C ARG A 87 13.31 -7.74 13.24
N ASP A 88 12.96 -6.74 14.04
CA ASP A 88 12.48 -6.91 15.40
C ASP A 88 10.94 -7.08 15.45
N HIS A 89 10.27 -7.06 14.29
CA HIS A 89 8.82 -7.13 14.16
C HIS A 89 8.11 -6.06 15.02
N SER A 90 8.72 -4.89 15.16
CA SER A 90 8.15 -3.76 15.90
C SER A 90 6.93 -3.17 15.20
N GLY A 91 6.74 -3.47 13.92
CA GLY A 91 5.72 -2.86 13.07
C GLY A 91 6.09 -1.46 12.60
N THR A 92 7.35 -1.09 12.74
CA THR A 92 7.87 0.21 12.34
C THR A 92 9.27 0.07 11.75
N VAL A 93 9.63 0.95 10.81
CA VAL A 93 11.01 1.08 10.33
C VAL A 93 11.59 2.43 10.70
N GLU A 94 12.87 2.47 11.00
CA GLU A 94 13.60 3.70 11.28
C GLU A 94 14.00 4.42 9.99
N GLY A 95 14.34 5.71 10.09
CA GLY A 95 14.62 6.51 8.89
C GLY A 95 15.79 6.03 8.04
N HIS A 96 16.80 5.43 8.66
CA HIS A 96 17.93 4.85 7.94
C HIS A 96 17.55 3.56 7.20
N GLU A 97 16.59 2.80 7.72
CA GLU A 97 16.03 1.59 7.11
C GLU A 97 15.10 1.95 5.96
N LEU A 98 14.30 3.03 6.12
CA LEU A 98 13.46 3.57 5.05
C LEU A 98 14.27 3.90 3.80
N GLN A 99 15.43 4.57 3.96
CA GLN A 99 16.28 4.91 2.83
C GLN A 99 16.76 3.66 2.07
N GLN A 100 17.15 2.62 2.80
CA GLN A 100 17.57 1.35 2.21
C GLN A 100 16.40 0.63 1.54
N ALA A 101 15.20 0.65 2.14
CA ALA A 101 13.99 0.08 1.58
C ALA A 101 13.60 0.74 0.25
N ILE A 102 13.57 2.08 0.23
CA ILE A 102 13.26 2.88 -0.97
C ILE A 102 14.28 2.60 -2.09
N THR A 103 15.56 2.52 -1.74
CA THR A 103 16.63 2.18 -2.69
C THR A 103 16.48 0.75 -3.22
N THR A 104 16.12 -0.21 -2.36
CA THR A 104 15.88 -1.61 -2.74
C THR A 104 14.68 -1.75 -3.69
N MET A 105 13.68 -0.89 -3.53
CA MET A 105 12.54 -0.78 -4.46
C MET A 105 12.90 -0.08 -5.78
N GLY A 106 14.16 0.34 -5.98
CA GLY A 106 14.66 0.97 -7.20
C GLY A 106 14.52 2.50 -7.25
N TYR A 107 14.07 3.13 -6.17
CA TYR A 107 13.94 4.59 -6.10
C TYR A 107 15.21 5.21 -5.51
N ASN A 108 15.83 6.15 -6.22
CA ASN A 108 17.00 6.88 -5.74
C ASN A 108 16.61 8.32 -5.37
N LEU A 109 16.30 8.55 -4.10
CA LEU A 109 15.83 9.84 -3.60
C LEU A 109 17.00 10.70 -3.08
N SER A 110 16.91 12.01 -3.32
CA SER A 110 17.87 12.95 -2.74
C SER A 110 17.73 13.00 -1.20
N PRO A 111 18.80 13.36 -0.47
CA PRO A 111 18.73 13.52 0.98
C PRO A 111 17.64 14.51 1.43
N GLN A 112 17.38 15.54 0.63
CA GLN A 112 16.31 16.52 0.89
C GLN A 112 14.93 15.88 0.77
N ALA A 113 14.67 15.11 -0.29
CA ALA A 113 13.42 14.38 -0.46
C ALA A 113 13.20 13.36 0.66
N MET A 114 14.26 12.63 1.05
CA MET A 114 14.22 11.71 2.19
C MET A 114 13.83 12.42 3.50
N ASN A 115 14.42 13.59 3.76
CA ASN A 115 14.11 14.37 4.96
C ASN A 115 12.66 14.88 4.97
N CYS A 116 12.11 15.24 3.80
CA CYS A 116 10.69 15.58 3.66
C CYS A 116 9.78 14.38 3.95
N ILE A 117 10.12 13.19 3.45
CA ILE A 117 9.38 11.96 3.73
C ILE A 117 9.42 11.65 5.22
N MET A 118 10.61 11.68 5.84
CA MET A 118 10.76 11.46 7.28
C MET A 118 9.89 12.41 8.10
N LYS A 119 9.91 13.71 7.78
CA LYS A 119 9.08 14.69 8.48
C LYS A 119 7.58 14.47 8.31
N ARG A 120 7.14 13.89 7.19
CA ARG A 120 5.73 13.72 6.86
C ARG A 120 5.12 12.41 7.36
N TYR A 121 5.90 11.33 7.35
CA TYR A 121 5.42 9.96 7.58
C TYR A 121 5.97 9.32 8.86
N SER A 122 7.01 9.90 9.47
CA SER A 122 7.53 9.36 10.74
C SER A 122 6.73 9.87 11.93
N ASN A 123 6.48 8.96 12.85
CA ASN A 123 5.98 9.23 14.19
C ASN A 123 7.10 8.90 15.19
N HIS A 124 7.60 9.92 15.90
CA HIS A 124 8.76 9.77 16.80
C HIS A 124 10.00 9.13 16.16
N GLY A 125 10.26 9.40 14.87
CA GLY A 125 11.41 8.88 14.13
C GLY A 125 11.23 7.46 13.58
N ARG A 126 10.04 6.87 13.77
CA ARG A 126 9.65 5.53 13.30
C ARG A 126 8.49 5.64 12.32
N ILE A 127 8.52 4.86 11.25
CA ILE A 127 7.49 4.87 10.22
C ILE A 127 6.69 3.57 10.33
N PRO A 128 5.38 3.64 10.67
CA PRO A 128 4.53 2.46 10.68
C PRO A 128 4.28 1.96 9.25
N PHE A 129 3.88 0.70 9.14
CA PHE A 129 3.67 0.05 7.85
C PHE A 129 2.67 0.77 6.94
N ASP A 130 1.58 1.33 7.48
CA ASP A 130 0.58 2.05 6.69
C ASP A 130 1.14 3.35 6.09
N GLU A 131 1.90 4.11 6.87
CA GLU A 131 2.58 5.33 6.39
C GLU A 131 3.70 4.99 5.38
N PHE A 132 4.40 3.87 5.56
CA PHE A 132 5.36 3.37 4.57
C PHE A 132 4.68 3.08 3.23
N VAL A 133 3.56 2.37 3.24
CA VAL A 133 2.79 2.09 2.03
C VAL A 133 2.27 3.38 1.40
N SER A 134 1.73 4.30 2.19
CA SER A 134 1.30 5.63 1.70
C SER A 134 2.44 6.39 1.03
N CYS A 135 3.66 6.32 1.58
CA CYS A 135 4.85 6.88 0.96
C CYS A 135 5.16 6.20 -0.39
N CYS A 136 5.16 4.87 -0.44
CA CYS A 136 5.44 4.10 -1.66
C CYS A 136 4.41 4.38 -2.77
N VAL A 137 3.13 4.43 -2.40
CA VAL A 137 2.03 4.79 -3.31
C VAL A 137 2.28 6.17 -3.90
N ARG A 138 2.61 7.18 -3.09
CA ARG A 138 2.89 8.52 -3.61
C ARG A 138 4.16 8.59 -4.45
N LEU A 139 5.21 7.85 -4.08
CA LEU A 139 6.44 7.80 -4.88
C LEU A 139 6.17 7.24 -6.27
N ARG A 140 5.40 6.14 -6.34
CA ARG A 140 4.97 5.55 -7.60
C ARG A 140 4.07 6.49 -8.42
N ALA A 141 3.36 7.43 -7.78
CA ALA A 141 2.52 8.41 -8.47
C ALA A 141 3.32 9.50 -9.19
N LEU A 142 4.54 9.75 -8.71
CA LEU A 142 5.41 10.83 -9.18
C LEU A 142 6.45 10.35 -10.21
N THR A 143 6.50 9.05 -10.49
CA THR A 143 7.45 8.40 -11.40
C THR A 143 6.74 7.69 -12.54
#